data_AF-A0A2G5VDS1-F1
#
_entry.id   AF-A0A2G5VDS1-F1
#
_cell.length_a   1.000
_cell.length_b   1.000
_cell.length_c   1.000
_cell.angle_alpha   90.00
_cell.angle_beta   90.00
_cell.angle_gamma   90.00
#
_symmetry.space_group_name_H-M   'P 1'
#
loop_
_entity.id
_entity.type
_entity.pdbx_description
1 polymer ?
#
loop_
_entity_poly.entity_id
_entity_poly.type
_entity_poly.pdbx_seq_one_letter_code
_entity_poly.pdbx_strand_id
1 'polypeptide(L)'
;MKFSNFPYLVQQEILHNMEYSHLFMLSFVSKNLKKFIKSSQITRFKSINSIVYDDIGGNPPWVYIPGRHKPEMILNFSDYCTHENNSFWLDVCGTMIGFNFFGFGFPIIFGCPVAYGGPNEPAIKSIHNYLLDLFGSSVECRCKTSSRAKQLYPRPIWYIPKLQNLSALSISCHGEEESLRKVWSDFSMVPVFKHIDFSFLCLSVVDLHGSIIQRHEFMPKSQKLFPPKCKLYQAESIETTQFYISTPAILSLFQGRQAIVKCVFFEISYLIEFMNRWKSGKAFQKLECLQIEKVEDDGDGRDGDVTDFPQVLDRIGAKYIDETKTPPTHTVPKIHIEFHGANPNTPEIKSHAYVVRESDKRVASVLIQGRVFQFGVWDKTEEEFLRMME
;
A
#
# COMPACT_ATOMS: atom_id res chain seq x y z
N MET A 1 18.37 -16.94 32.17
CA MET A 1 18.12 -17.88 31.04
C MET A 1 19.41 -18.63 30.74
N LYS A 2 19.39 -19.97 30.59
CA LYS A 2 20.59 -20.79 30.29
C LYS A 2 21.00 -20.77 28.80
N PHE A 3 20.52 -19.80 28.01
CA PHE A 3 20.72 -19.74 26.57
C PHE A 3 22.20 -19.78 26.17
N SER A 4 23.04 -19.05 26.89
CA SER A 4 24.50 -19.02 26.71
C SER A 4 25.20 -20.35 27.00
N ASN A 5 24.52 -21.30 27.67
CA ASN A 5 25.11 -22.58 28.04
C ASN A 5 24.92 -23.65 26.95
N PHE A 6 24.09 -23.38 25.93
CA PHE A 6 23.96 -24.28 24.80
C PHE A 6 25.15 -24.14 23.84
N PRO A 7 25.53 -25.20 23.12
CA PRO A 7 26.50 -25.09 22.02
C PRO A 7 26.07 -24.05 20.98
N TYR A 8 27.04 -23.41 20.33
CA TYR A 8 26.77 -22.31 19.38
C TYR A 8 25.74 -22.68 18.30
N LEU A 9 25.85 -23.86 17.69
CA LEU A 9 24.90 -24.31 16.67
C LEU A 9 23.48 -24.45 17.21
N VAL A 10 23.33 -24.93 18.45
CA VAL A 10 22.02 -25.03 19.11
C VAL A 10 21.46 -23.64 19.40
N GLN A 11 22.30 -22.68 19.81
CA GLN A 11 21.87 -21.29 19.97
C GLN A 11 21.37 -20.68 18.65
N GLN A 12 22.09 -20.91 17.55
CA GLN A 12 21.68 -20.45 16.21
C GLN A 12 20.35 -21.04 15.80
N GLU A 13 20.17 -22.36 15.97
CA GLU A 13 18.94 -23.06 15.62
C GLU A 13 17.75 -22.56 16.44
N ILE A 14 17.95 -22.33 17.74
CA ILE A 14 16.92 -21.75 18.62
C ILE A 14 16.49 -20.37 18.10
N LEU A 15 17.44 -19.48 17.79
CA LEU A 15 17.10 -18.14 17.28
C LEU A 15 16.46 -18.18 15.89
N HIS A 16 16.85 -19.14 15.05
CA HIS A 16 16.29 -19.29 13.71
C HIS A 16 14.81 -19.67 13.75
N ASN A 17 14.43 -20.52 14.70
CA ASN A 17 13.04 -20.98 14.88
C ASN A 17 12.19 -20.02 15.74
N MET A 18 12.76 -18.94 16.27
CA MET A 18 12.01 -17.93 17.03
C MET A 18 11.29 -16.95 16.10
N GLU A 19 10.08 -16.57 16.49
CA GLU A 19 9.34 -15.47 15.87
C GLU A 19 10.03 -14.12 16.12
N TYR A 20 9.73 -13.12 15.29
CA TYR A 20 10.31 -11.77 15.45
C TYR A 20 9.92 -11.10 16.77
N SER A 21 8.72 -11.34 17.28
CA SER A 21 8.28 -10.93 18.62
C SER A 21 9.23 -11.44 19.72
N HIS A 22 9.57 -12.73 19.69
CA HIS A 22 10.49 -13.34 20.65
C HIS A 22 11.91 -12.79 20.51
N LEU A 23 12.42 -12.64 19.29
CA LEU A 23 13.74 -12.04 19.04
C LEU A 23 13.80 -10.58 19.53
N PHE A 24 12.74 -9.81 19.29
CA PHE A 24 12.60 -8.44 19.78
C PHE A 24 12.65 -8.41 21.32
N MET A 25 11.86 -9.23 22.00
CA MET A 25 11.85 -9.25 23.47
C MET A 25 13.17 -9.75 24.07
N LEU A 26 13.76 -10.80 23.50
CA LEU A 26 15.06 -11.31 23.92
C LEU A 26 16.19 -10.28 23.76
N SER A 27 16.08 -9.39 22.76
CA SER A 27 17.08 -8.35 22.54
C SER A 27 17.16 -7.32 23.67
N PHE A 28 16.13 -7.19 24.51
CA PHE A 28 16.18 -6.33 25.70
C PHE A 28 16.90 -6.95 26.90
N VAL A 29 17.13 -8.26 26.93
CA VAL A 29 17.72 -8.96 28.09
C VAL A 29 19.16 -8.49 28.36
N SER A 30 19.96 -8.28 27.31
CA SER A 30 21.30 -7.71 27.44
C SER A 30 21.85 -7.18 26.12
N LYS A 31 22.79 -6.22 26.21
CA LYS A 31 23.52 -5.70 25.04
C LYS A 31 24.28 -6.79 24.27
N ASN A 32 24.82 -7.79 24.98
CA ASN A 32 25.55 -8.90 24.36
C ASN A 32 24.60 -9.84 23.60
N LEU A 33 23.45 -10.17 24.18
CA LEU A 33 22.45 -11.00 23.51
C LEU A 33 21.87 -10.30 22.27
N LYS A 34 21.60 -8.98 22.35
CA LYS A 34 21.21 -8.20 21.17
C LYS A 34 22.24 -8.28 20.04
N LYS A 35 23.53 -8.08 20.34
CA LYS A 35 24.62 -8.21 19.34
C LYS A 35 24.68 -9.62 18.74
N PHE A 36 24.48 -10.63 19.58
CA PHE A 36 24.44 -12.03 19.14
C PHE A 36 23.26 -12.29 18.20
N ILE A 37 22.03 -11.86 18.56
CA ILE A 37 20.85 -11.95 17.70
C ILE A 37 21.10 -11.26 16.35
N LYS A 38 21.63 -10.02 16.36
CA LYS A 38 21.93 -9.26 15.13
C LYS A 38 22.91 -9.98 14.20
N SER A 39 23.97 -10.56 14.76
CA SER A 39 25.00 -11.26 13.97
C SER A 39 24.52 -12.62 13.48
N SER A 40 23.79 -13.36 14.33
CA SER A 40 23.19 -14.66 14.01
C SER A 40 22.14 -14.56 12.91
N GLN A 41 21.27 -13.56 12.98
CA GLN A 41 20.08 -13.45 12.13
C GLN A 41 20.28 -12.49 10.95
N ILE A 42 21.54 -12.18 10.59
CA ILE A 42 21.84 -11.14 9.59
C ILE A 42 21.17 -11.39 8.23
N THR A 43 21.17 -12.64 7.74
CA THR A 43 20.55 -13.00 6.47
C THR A 43 19.03 -12.84 6.53
N ARG A 44 18.41 -13.28 7.64
CA ARG A 44 16.98 -13.15 7.90
C ARG A 44 16.54 -11.69 8.03
N PHE A 45 17.34 -10.86 8.69
CA PHE A 45 17.02 -9.44 8.85
C PHE A 45 17.22 -8.65 7.55
N LYS A 46 18.23 -8.99 6.75
CA LYS A 46 18.44 -8.39 5.42
C LYS A 46 17.31 -8.68 4.43
N SER A 47 16.56 -9.76 4.62
CA SER A 47 15.39 -10.06 3.77
C SER A 47 14.13 -9.32 4.20
N ILE A 48 14.14 -8.59 5.32
CA ILE A 48 12.99 -7.77 5.74
C ILE A 48 12.92 -6.53 4.85
N ASN A 49 11.93 -6.50 3.96
CA ASN A 49 11.71 -5.35 3.08
C ASN A 49 11.09 -4.17 3.84
N SER A 50 10.20 -4.45 4.80
CA SER A 50 9.47 -3.41 5.51
C SER A 50 8.90 -3.83 6.86
N ILE A 51 8.69 -2.84 7.72
CA ILE A 51 7.89 -2.93 8.94
C ILE A 51 6.58 -2.19 8.71
N VAL A 52 5.46 -2.79 9.10
CA VAL A 52 4.11 -2.20 8.96
C VAL A 52 3.60 -1.78 10.33
N TYR A 53 3.10 -0.55 10.41
CA TYR A 53 2.29 -0.02 11.50
C TYR A 53 0.84 0.04 11.04
N ASP A 54 -0.01 -0.77 11.63
CA ASP A 54 -1.38 -0.99 11.17
C ASP A 54 -2.38 -0.70 12.29
N ASP A 55 -3.24 0.30 12.11
CA ASP A 55 -4.19 0.70 13.14
C ASP A 55 -5.51 -0.09 13.16
N ILE A 56 -5.76 -0.97 12.17
CA ILE A 56 -6.95 -1.85 12.01
C ILE A 56 -8.23 -1.25 12.61
N GLY A 57 -8.52 0.02 12.32
CA GLY A 57 -9.77 0.67 12.77
C GLY A 57 -9.95 0.84 14.29
N GLY A 58 -8.92 0.61 15.11
CA GLY A 58 -9.01 0.79 16.57
C GLY A 58 -7.73 0.47 17.36
N ASN A 59 -7.33 1.44 18.20
CA ASN A 59 -6.32 1.46 19.26
C ASN A 59 -5.46 0.21 19.57
N PRO A 60 -4.13 0.40 19.67
CA PRO A 60 -3.18 1.20 18.88
C PRO A 60 -2.42 0.32 17.86
N PRO A 61 -1.45 0.83 17.06
CA PRO A 61 -1.04 0.11 15.87
C PRO A 61 -0.36 -1.22 16.19
N TRP A 62 -0.70 -2.23 15.41
CA TRP A 62 0.05 -3.46 15.34
C TRP A 62 1.33 -3.21 14.58
N VAL A 63 2.44 -3.76 15.06
CA VAL A 63 3.72 -3.72 14.37
C VAL A 63 4.07 -5.12 13.90
N TYR A 64 4.22 -5.30 12.60
CA TYR A 64 4.49 -6.60 12.01
C TYR A 64 5.37 -6.51 10.75
N ILE A 65 5.93 -7.66 10.36
CA ILE A 65 6.59 -7.86 9.07
C ILE A 65 5.58 -8.53 8.12
N PRO A 66 5.37 -7.99 6.91
CA PRO A 66 4.36 -8.52 6.00
C PRO A 66 4.83 -9.85 5.38
N GLY A 67 4.07 -10.92 5.65
CA GLY A 67 4.27 -12.24 5.08
C GLY A 67 3.22 -12.58 4.01
N ARG A 68 3.50 -13.60 3.18
CA ARG A 68 2.61 -14.02 2.08
C ARG A 68 1.22 -14.49 2.55
N HIS A 69 1.17 -15.24 3.65
CA HIS A 69 -0.07 -15.87 4.13
C HIS A 69 -0.54 -15.29 5.47
N LYS A 70 0.41 -14.92 6.34
CA LYS A 70 0.13 -14.33 7.63
C LYS A 70 1.17 -13.26 7.95
N PRO A 71 0.78 -12.15 8.60
CA PRO A 71 1.74 -11.19 9.14
C PRO A 71 2.56 -11.84 10.27
N GLU A 72 3.85 -11.53 10.31
CA GLU A 72 4.71 -11.92 11.44
C GLU A 72 4.73 -10.79 12.47
N MET A 73 3.94 -10.96 13.51
CA MET A 73 3.75 -9.96 14.56
C MET A 73 5.04 -9.71 15.35
N ILE A 74 5.33 -8.45 15.64
CA ILE A 74 6.46 -8.04 16.49
C ILE A 74 5.95 -7.57 17.85
N LEU A 75 5.03 -6.60 17.85
CA LEU A 75 4.40 -6.07 19.05
C LEU A 75 3.04 -5.44 18.71
N ASN A 76 2.20 -5.29 19.73
CA ASN A 76 1.04 -4.42 19.69
C ASN A 76 1.23 -3.31 20.71
N PHE A 77 0.69 -2.12 20.46
CA PHE A 77 0.61 -1.09 21.49
C PHE A 77 -0.68 -1.28 22.31
N SER A 78 -0.81 -0.63 23.47
CA SER A 78 -2.10 -0.47 24.16
C SER A 78 -2.19 0.88 24.88
N ASP A 79 -3.39 1.48 24.89
CA ASP A 79 -3.71 2.67 25.68
C ASP A 79 -3.92 2.35 27.17
N TYR A 80 -4.41 1.15 27.47
CA TYR A 80 -4.78 0.76 28.81
C TYR A 80 -3.80 -0.29 29.32
N CYS A 81 -3.05 0.05 30.36
CA CYS A 81 -2.35 -0.95 31.16
C CYS A 81 -3.42 -1.73 31.93
N THR A 82 -3.64 -3.00 31.59
CA THR A 82 -4.33 -3.87 32.54
C THR A 82 -3.41 -3.94 33.76
N HIS A 83 -3.91 -3.56 34.94
CA HIS A 83 -3.14 -3.54 36.19
C HIS A 83 -2.79 -4.97 36.70
N GLU A 84 -2.58 -5.91 35.79
CA GLU A 84 -2.18 -7.27 36.09
C GLU A 84 -0.69 -7.32 36.40
N ASN A 85 -0.34 -8.11 37.43
CA ASN A 85 0.98 -8.24 38.07
C ASN A 85 2.16 -8.66 37.15
N ASN A 86 1.97 -8.74 35.83
CA ASN A 86 2.96 -9.23 34.87
C ASN A 86 3.56 -8.15 33.95
N SER A 87 3.18 -6.88 34.15
CA SER A 87 3.77 -5.78 33.39
C SER A 87 5.16 -5.40 33.91
N PHE A 88 6.11 -5.14 33.02
CA PHE A 88 7.46 -4.68 33.36
C PHE A 88 7.84 -3.49 32.49
N TRP A 89 8.73 -2.63 32.97
CA TRP A 89 9.09 -1.38 32.31
C TRP A 89 10.51 -1.44 31.78
N LEU A 90 10.71 -0.99 30.54
CA LEU A 90 12.00 -0.92 29.87
C LEU A 90 12.25 0.50 29.37
N ASP A 91 13.50 0.95 29.46
CA ASP A 91 13.97 2.12 28.71
C ASP A 91 14.24 1.70 27.26
N VAL A 92 13.43 2.21 26.34
CA VAL A 92 13.59 2.05 24.91
C VAL A 92 13.96 3.39 24.31
N CYS A 93 15.23 3.54 23.92
CA CYS A 93 15.75 4.76 23.29
C CYS A 93 15.46 6.06 24.06
N GLY A 94 15.52 6.04 25.40
CA GLY A 94 15.28 7.18 26.28
C GLY A 94 13.81 7.37 26.65
N THR A 95 12.93 6.43 26.28
CA THR A 95 11.50 6.45 26.63
C THR A 95 11.18 5.22 27.48
N MET A 96 10.61 5.45 28.66
CA MET A 96 10.12 4.36 29.51
C MET A 96 8.82 3.80 28.93
N ILE A 97 8.84 2.52 28.56
CA ILE A 97 7.71 1.80 27.97
C ILE A 97 7.46 0.54 28.80
N GLY A 98 6.21 0.36 29.24
CA GLY A 98 5.73 -0.85 29.89
C GLY A 98 5.48 -1.94 28.86
N PHE A 99 5.70 -3.19 29.22
CA PHE A 99 5.45 -4.36 28.40
C PHE A 99 4.69 -5.43 29.19
N ASN A 100 3.83 -6.17 28.53
CA ASN A 100 3.15 -7.35 29.06
C ASN A 100 3.00 -8.41 27.95
N PHE A 101 2.88 -9.67 28.36
CA PHE A 101 2.59 -10.80 27.50
C PHE A 101 1.22 -11.35 27.88
N PHE A 102 0.16 -10.59 27.64
CA PHE A 102 -1.21 -11.06 27.83
C PHE A 102 -2.01 -10.85 26.55
N GLY A 103 -2.65 -11.93 26.09
CA GLY A 103 -3.51 -11.92 24.90
C GLY A 103 -4.94 -11.59 25.29
N PHE A 104 -5.40 -10.39 24.96
CA PHE A 104 -6.82 -10.08 24.85
C PHE A 104 -7.06 -9.18 23.64
N GLY A 105 -8.14 -9.48 22.91
CA GLY A 105 -8.61 -8.74 21.74
C GLY A 105 -8.79 -9.66 20.55
N PHE A 106 -9.91 -9.53 19.84
CA PHE A 106 -10.19 -10.32 18.64
C PHE A 106 -9.49 -9.67 17.42
N PRO A 107 -8.85 -10.47 16.54
CA PRO A 107 -8.55 -11.88 16.72
C PRO A 107 -7.50 -12.06 17.82
N ILE A 108 -7.67 -13.10 18.64
CA ILE A 108 -6.81 -13.39 19.79
C ILE A 108 -5.41 -13.75 19.29
N ILE A 109 -4.48 -12.79 19.32
CA ILE A 109 -3.06 -13.04 19.02
C ILE A 109 -2.37 -13.46 20.31
N PHE A 110 -2.37 -14.76 20.59
CA PHE A 110 -1.58 -15.32 21.69
C PHE A 110 -0.07 -15.11 21.41
N GLY A 111 0.67 -14.61 22.41
CA GLY A 111 2.15 -14.60 22.40
C GLY A 111 2.85 -13.33 21.89
N CYS A 112 2.12 -12.30 21.46
CA CYS A 112 2.71 -11.03 21.03
C CYS A 112 2.89 -10.06 22.23
N PRO A 113 4.05 -9.39 22.39
CA PRO A 113 4.24 -8.41 23.44
C PRO A 113 3.35 -7.18 23.22
N VAL A 114 2.74 -6.70 24.30
CA VAL A 114 1.92 -5.49 24.34
C VAL A 114 2.71 -4.38 25.00
N ALA A 115 2.87 -3.25 24.31
CA ALA A 115 3.59 -2.06 24.78
C ALA A 115 2.62 -1.00 25.33
N TYR A 116 2.78 -0.63 26.60
CA TYR A 116 2.02 0.39 27.32
C TYR A 116 2.90 1.61 27.57
N GLY A 117 2.38 2.80 27.34
CA GLY A 117 3.15 4.01 27.64
C GLY A 117 2.47 5.31 27.28
N GLY A 118 1.13 5.28 27.17
CA GLY A 118 0.39 6.27 26.39
C GLY A 118 0.95 6.26 24.96
N PRO A 119 0.44 5.46 24.01
CA PRO A 119 0.89 5.36 22.60
C PRO A 119 0.71 6.69 21.84
N ASN A 120 1.45 7.66 22.34
CA ASN A 120 1.77 8.93 21.78
C ASN A 120 2.97 8.70 20.86
N GLU A 121 3.15 9.64 19.96
CA GLU A 121 4.24 9.65 18.99
C GLU A 121 5.64 9.29 19.56
N PRO A 122 6.02 9.66 20.81
CA PRO A 122 7.31 9.28 21.39
C PRO A 122 7.53 7.77 21.56
N ALA A 123 6.54 7.03 22.09
CA ALA A 123 6.69 5.58 22.32
C ALA A 123 6.82 4.82 20.99
N ILE A 124 5.99 5.18 20.01
CA ILE A 124 6.01 4.59 18.66
C ILE A 124 7.35 4.88 17.98
N LYS A 125 7.84 6.13 18.07
CA LYS A 125 9.13 6.52 17.52
C LYS A 125 10.30 5.80 18.18
N SER A 126 10.28 5.64 19.51
CA SER A 126 11.34 4.93 20.24
C SER A 126 11.39 3.44 19.88
N ILE A 127 10.25 2.79 19.78
CA ILE A 127 10.15 1.40 19.31
C ILE A 127 10.64 1.30 17.86
N HIS A 128 10.20 2.21 16.98
CA HIS A 128 10.64 2.24 15.59
C HIS A 128 12.17 2.35 15.45
N ASN A 129 12.78 3.29 16.17
CA ASN A 129 14.23 3.46 16.17
C ASN A 129 14.95 2.21 16.68
N TYR A 130 14.39 1.53 17.69
CA TYR A 130 14.93 0.29 18.18
C TYR A 130 14.85 -0.84 17.13
N LEU A 131 13.74 -0.93 16.40
CA LEU A 131 13.57 -1.91 15.31
C LEU A 131 14.53 -1.63 14.15
N LEU A 132 14.76 -0.37 13.80
CA LEU A 132 15.78 0.00 12.80
C LEU A 132 17.19 -0.40 13.25
N ASP A 133 17.54 -0.25 14.53
CA ASP A 133 18.82 -0.76 15.03
C ASP A 133 18.86 -2.30 15.04
N LEU A 134 17.74 -2.98 15.28
CA LEU A 134 17.71 -4.44 15.32
C LEU A 134 17.76 -5.08 13.92
N PHE A 135 16.88 -4.65 13.02
CA PHE A 135 16.69 -5.26 11.71
C PHE A 135 17.52 -4.60 10.59
N GLY A 136 17.88 -3.33 10.75
CA GLY A 136 18.67 -2.58 9.78
C GLY A 136 18.08 -1.21 9.50
N SER A 137 18.95 -0.21 9.38
CA SER A 137 18.55 1.19 9.21
C SER A 137 17.91 1.52 7.86
N SER A 138 17.96 0.60 6.89
CA SER A 138 17.38 0.76 5.55
C SER A 138 16.00 0.14 5.39
N VAL A 139 15.48 -0.56 6.42
CA VAL A 139 14.17 -1.21 6.34
C VAL A 139 13.10 -0.14 6.12
N GLU A 140 12.24 -0.35 5.12
CA GLU A 140 11.16 0.58 4.82
C GLU A 140 10.09 0.54 5.92
N CYS A 141 9.44 1.66 6.18
CA CYS A 141 8.31 1.76 7.09
C CYS A 141 7.03 1.97 6.28
N ARG A 142 5.96 1.28 6.67
CA ARG A 142 4.64 1.40 6.07
C ARG A 142 3.62 1.72 7.14
N CYS A 143 2.66 2.57 6.79
CA CYS A 143 1.53 2.87 7.65
C CYS A 143 0.25 2.39 6.99
N LYS A 144 -0.60 1.69 7.73
CA LYS A 144 -1.98 1.40 7.34
C LYS A 144 -2.92 2.08 8.33
N THR A 145 -3.90 2.82 7.80
CA THR A 145 -4.89 3.49 8.62
C THR A 145 -6.27 3.43 7.97
N SER A 146 -7.31 3.29 8.77
CA SER A 146 -8.69 3.21 8.27
C SER A 146 -9.64 4.17 8.96
N SER A 147 -10.64 4.64 8.22
CA SER A 147 -11.68 5.50 8.72
C SER A 147 -12.58 4.77 9.72
N ARG A 148 -12.87 5.43 10.84
CA ARG A 148 -13.48 4.77 12.01
C ARG A 148 -15.00 4.86 12.00
N ALA A 149 -15.66 3.79 12.43
CA ALA A 149 -17.01 3.93 12.98
C ALA A 149 -16.94 4.77 14.27
N LYS A 150 -17.75 5.84 14.35
CA LYS A 150 -17.72 6.91 15.38
C LYS A 150 -17.78 6.46 16.86
N GLN A 151 -17.88 5.17 17.19
CA GLN A 151 -18.37 4.72 18.49
C GLN A 151 -17.35 4.20 19.51
N LEU A 152 -16.08 3.90 19.16
CA LEU A 152 -15.26 3.11 20.09
C LEU A 152 -14.08 3.83 20.79
N TYR A 153 -13.40 4.83 20.20
CA TYR A 153 -12.19 5.41 20.84
C TYR A 153 -11.90 6.90 20.52
N PRO A 154 -11.29 7.67 21.46
CA PRO A 154 -11.12 9.13 21.39
C PRO A 154 -9.97 9.65 20.50
N ARG A 155 -9.37 8.82 19.63
CA ARG A 155 -8.20 9.23 18.79
C ARG A 155 -8.60 9.92 17.47
N PRO A 156 -7.67 10.61 16.77
CA PRO A 156 -7.94 11.14 15.42
C PRO A 156 -8.37 10.03 14.46
N ILE A 157 -9.27 10.35 13.52
CA ILE A 157 -9.87 9.39 12.56
C ILE A 157 -8.79 8.67 11.74
N TRP A 158 -7.69 9.36 11.46
CA TRP A 158 -6.52 8.86 10.75
C TRP A 158 -5.28 9.07 11.62
N TYR A 159 -4.41 8.07 11.71
CA TYR A 159 -3.12 8.22 12.41
C TYR A 159 -1.97 7.87 11.48
N ILE A 160 -1.19 8.88 11.11
CA ILE A 160 0.01 8.73 10.29
C ILE A 160 1.23 9.10 11.15
N PRO A 161 2.02 8.12 11.63
CA PRO A 161 3.14 8.38 12.51
C PRO A 161 4.31 9.00 11.73
N LYS A 162 5.00 10.00 12.30
CA LYS A 162 6.18 10.60 11.68
C LYS A 162 7.42 9.76 11.95
N LEU A 163 7.57 8.67 11.19
CA LEU A 163 8.64 7.69 11.35
C LEU A 163 9.71 7.82 10.26
N GLN A 164 10.94 7.46 10.63
CA GLN A 164 12.04 7.33 9.67
C GLN A 164 11.73 6.23 8.65
N ASN A 165 12.12 6.42 7.39
CA ASN A 165 11.90 5.49 6.28
C ASN A 165 10.42 5.22 5.94
N LEU A 166 9.47 6.06 6.38
CA LEU A 166 8.07 5.91 5.99
C LEU A 166 7.92 6.13 4.48
N SER A 167 7.77 5.04 3.73
CA SER A 167 7.79 5.02 2.26
C SER A 167 6.40 4.82 1.65
N ALA A 168 5.52 4.10 2.36
CA ALA A 168 4.20 3.73 1.86
C ALA A 168 3.09 3.99 2.88
N LEU A 169 1.92 4.37 2.36
CA LEU A 169 0.72 4.67 3.13
C LEU A 169 -0.47 3.92 2.51
N SER A 170 -1.14 3.10 3.30
CA SER A 170 -2.41 2.46 2.96
C SER A 170 -3.53 3.14 3.77
N ILE A 171 -4.54 3.62 3.06
CA ILE A 171 -5.67 4.36 3.61
C ILE A 171 -6.97 3.69 3.16
N SER A 172 -7.80 3.37 4.13
CA SER A 172 -9.06 2.68 3.90
C SER A 172 -10.25 3.49 4.42
N CYS A 173 -11.04 4.06 3.52
CA CYS A 173 -12.25 4.81 3.81
C CYS A 173 -13.48 3.90 3.61
N HIS A 174 -14.01 3.32 4.70
CA HIS A 174 -15.14 2.38 4.68
C HIS A 174 -16.33 2.83 5.54
N GLY A 175 -16.27 4.00 6.15
CA GLY A 175 -17.35 4.54 6.96
C GLY A 175 -18.64 4.81 6.17
N GLU A 176 -19.76 4.90 6.91
CA GLU A 176 -21.05 5.35 6.35
C GLU A 176 -20.96 6.79 5.82
N GLU A 177 -20.16 7.64 6.49
CA GLU A 177 -19.97 9.05 6.18
C GLU A 177 -18.53 9.46 6.46
N GLU A 178 -17.80 9.95 5.44
CA GLU A 178 -16.44 10.49 5.61
C GLU A 178 -16.33 11.99 5.35
N SER A 179 -15.50 12.66 6.14
CA SER A 179 -15.21 14.08 5.95
C SER A 179 -14.02 14.29 5.01
N LEU A 180 -14.28 14.77 3.79
CA LEU A 180 -13.23 15.05 2.82
C LEU A 180 -12.21 16.07 3.33
N ARG A 181 -12.67 17.07 4.10
CA ARG A 181 -11.77 18.05 4.72
C ARG A 181 -10.68 17.39 5.57
N LYS A 182 -11.03 16.32 6.31
CA LYS A 182 -10.09 15.57 7.15
C LYS A 182 -9.19 14.67 6.33
N VAL A 183 -9.76 13.87 5.43
CA VAL A 183 -8.98 13.01 4.51
C VAL A 183 -7.93 13.85 3.78
N TRP A 184 -8.35 14.99 3.24
CA TRP A 184 -7.49 15.92 2.52
C TRP A 184 -6.43 16.61 3.38
N SER A 185 -6.80 17.14 4.56
CA SER A 185 -5.85 17.84 5.43
C SER A 185 -4.66 16.97 5.77
N ASP A 186 -4.93 15.69 6.01
CA ASP A 186 -3.92 14.73 6.44
C ASP A 186 -2.96 14.41 5.28
N PHE A 187 -3.48 14.22 4.06
CA PHE A 187 -2.65 14.10 2.85
C PHE A 187 -1.85 15.36 2.51
N SER A 188 -2.32 16.54 2.90
CA SER A 188 -1.60 17.78 2.65
C SER A 188 -0.37 17.92 3.56
N MET A 189 -0.41 17.36 4.77
CA MET A 189 0.63 17.50 5.79
C MET A 189 1.77 16.48 5.67
N VAL A 190 1.57 15.40 4.91
CA VAL A 190 2.56 14.32 4.72
C VAL A 190 3.50 14.60 3.55
N PRO A 191 4.75 14.08 3.55
CA PRO A 191 5.60 14.09 2.36
C PRO A 191 4.96 13.30 1.22
N VAL A 192 5.49 13.48 0.00
CA VAL A 192 5.09 12.62 -1.13
C VAL A 192 5.60 11.21 -0.85
N PHE A 193 4.69 10.23 -0.87
CA PHE A 193 5.04 8.82 -0.64
C PHE A 193 5.53 8.15 -1.90
N LYS A 194 6.38 7.14 -1.72
CA LYS A 194 6.81 6.25 -2.81
C LYS A 194 5.63 5.43 -3.32
N HIS A 195 4.78 4.94 -2.41
CA HIS A 195 3.59 4.20 -2.76
C HIS A 195 2.39 4.60 -1.90
N ILE A 196 1.22 4.67 -2.53
CA ILE A 196 -0.05 4.84 -1.82
C ILE A 196 -0.99 3.71 -2.20
N ASP A 197 -1.60 3.09 -1.21
CA ASP A 197 -2.75 2.22 -1.35
C ASP A 197 -3.98 2.97 -0.82
N PHE A 198 -5.00 3.16 -1.64
CA PHE A 198 -6.16 3.99 -1.31
C PHE A 198 -7.47 3.28 -1.63
N SER A 199 -8.12 2.77 -0.59
CA SER A 199 -9.44 2.17 -0.66
C SER A 199 -10.49 3.22 -0.30
N PHE A 200 -11.36 3.56 -1.24
CA PHE A 200 -12.42 4.55 -1.12
C PHE A 200 -13.77 3.95 -1.49
N LEU A 201 -14.36 3.28 -0.52
CA LEU A 201 -15.64 2.56 -0.64
C LEU A 201 -16.68 3.11 0.36
N CYS A 202 -16.66 4.41 0.63
CA CYS A 202 -17.65 5.05 1.51
C CYS A 202 -19.04 5.10 0.89
N LEU A 203 -20.08 4.99 1.72
CA LEU A 203 -21.47 5.15 1.29
C LEU A 203 -21.85 6.62 1.04
N SER A 204 -21.23 7.55 1.77
CA SER A 204 -21.42 8.97 1.57
C SER A 204 -20.21 9.78 2.05
N VAL A 205 -20.09 11.02 1.59
CA VAL A 205 -19.07 11.95 2.05
C VAL A 205 -19.63 13.33 2.33
N VAL A 206 -19.07 14.02 3.32
CA VAL A 206 -19.29 15.43 3.55
C VAL A 206 -18.25 16.21 2.75
N ASP A 207 -18.73 16.98 1.78
CA ASP A 207 -17.88 17.77 0.88
C ASP A 207 -17.21 18.96 1.58
N LEU A 208 -16.42 19.73 0.83
CA LEU A 208 -15.75 20.92 1.37
C LEU A 208 -16.73 22.00 1.84
N HIS A 209 -17.99 22.02 1.39
CA HIS A 209 -19.01 22.99 1.76
C HIS A 209 -19.94 22.48 2.87
N GLY A 210 -19.71 21.28 3.40
CA GLY A 210 -20.55 20.67 4.44
C GLY A 210 -21.79 19.95 3.87
N SER A 211 -21.88 19.77 2.57
CA SER A 211 -22.97 19.03 1.92
C SER A 211 -22.68 17.53 1.91
N ILE A 212 -23.68 16.72 2.26
CA ILE A 212 -23.59 15.26 2.15
C ILE A 212 -23.79 14.87 0.68
N ILE A 213 -22.87 14.08 0.16
CA ILE A 213 -22.92 13.48 -1.17
C ILE A 213 -23.06 11.97 -0.96
N GLN A 214 -24.18 11.42 -1.39
CA GLN A 214 -24.42 9.98 -1.35
C GLN A 214 -23.68 9.26 -2.48
N ARG A 215 -23.38 7.97 -2.30
CA ARG A 215 -22.64 7.13 -3.26
C ARG A 215 -23.17 7.25 -4.69
N HIS A 216 -24.49 7.24 -4.88
CA HIS A 216 -25.11 7.35 -6.20
C HIS A 216 -24.95 8.72 -6.88
N GLU A 217 -24.57 9.77 -6.13
CA GLU A 217 -24.32 11.12 -6.65
C GLU A 217 -22.82 11.37 -6.95
N PHE A 218 -21.95 10.38 -6.82
CA PHE A 218 -20.52 10.59 -7.02
C PHE A 218 -20.22 11.00 -8.46
N MET A 219 -20.91 10.51 -9.50
CA MET A 219 -20.56 10.87 -10.89
C MET A 219 -20.59 12.40 -11.17
N PRO A 220 -21.67 13.14 -10.88
CA PRO A 220 -21.69 14.59 -11.12
C PRO A 220 -20.74 15.41 -10.23
N LYS A 221 -20.49 14.99 -8.98
CA LYS A 221 -19.75 15.81 -7.97
C LYS A 221 -18.31 15.33 -7.73
N SER A 222 -17.95 14.16 -8.25
CA SER A 222 -16.67 13.47 -8.04
C SER A 222 -15.44 14.25 -8.47
N GLN A 223 -15.55 14.96 -9.60
CA GLN A 223 -14.44 15.72 -10.19
C GLN A 223 -13.85 16.76 -9.22
N LYS A 224 -14.57 17.11 -8.14
CA LYS A 224 -14.16 18.09 -7.13
C LYS A 224 -13.85 17.47 -5.76
N LEU A 225 -13.98 16.15 -5.58
CA LEU A 225 -13.75 15.50 -4.27
C LEU A 225 -12.29 15.61 -3.82
N PHE A 226 -11.36 15.45 -4.76
CA PHE A 226 -9.93 15.59 -4.52
C PHE A 226 -9.37 16.71 -5.40
N PRO A 227 -8.77 17.76 -4.81
CA PRO A 227 -8.25 18.87 -5.61
C PRO A 227 -7.01 18.42 -6.42
N PRO A 228 -6.74 19.05 -7.58
CA PRO A 228 -5.62 18.68 -8.45
C PRO A 228 -4.23 18.71 -7.80
N LYS A 229 -4.09 19.48 -6.71
CA LYS A 229 -2.85 19.58 -5.95
C LYS A 229 -2.64 18.44 -4.94
N CYS A 230 -3.48 17.39 -4.95
CA CYS A 230 -3.34 16.25 -4.05
C CYS A 230 -1.97 15.61 -4.15
N LYS A 231 -1.32 15.40 -3.00
CA LYS A 231 -0.08 14.63 -2.93
C LYS A 231 -0.30 13.16 -3.30
N LEU A 232 -1.54 12.67 -3.21
CA LEU A 232 -1.95 11.35 -3.74
C LEU A 232 -1.48 11.17 -5.19
N TYR A 233 -1.71 12.18 -6.03
CA TYR A 233 -1.40 12.12 -7.45
C TYR A 233 0.10 12.20 -7.75
N GLN A 234 0.92 12.57 -6.76
CA GLN A 234 2.36 12.78 -6.90
C GLN A 234 3.18 11.55 -6.47
N ALA A 235 2.54 10.53 -5.89
CA ALA A 235 3.23 9.30 -5.49
C ALA A 235 3.86 8.59 -6.70
N GLU A 236 4.97 7.88 -6.50
CA GLU A 236 5.60 7.14 -7.61
C GLU A 236 4.74 5.95 -8.06
N SER A 237 4.04 5.33 -7.11
CA SER A 237 3.09 4.25 -7.38
C SER A 237 1.79 4.46 -6.60
N ILE A 238 0.67 4.08 -7.18
CA ILE A 238 -0.62 4.05 -6.52
C ILE A 238 -1.39 2.77 -6.82
N GLU A 239 -1.98 2.18 -5.80
CA GLU A 239 -3.07 1.22 -5.93
C GLU A 239 -4.32 1.84 -5.31
N THR A 240 -5.46 1.70 -5.96
CA THR A 240 -6.70 2.22 -5.41
C THR A 240 -7.87 1.33 -5.73
N THR A 241 -8.75 1.18 -4.74
CA THR A 241 -10.05 0.50 -4.88
C THR A 241 -11.13 1.54 -4.65
N GLN A 242 -11.97 1.79 -5.65
CA GLN A 242 -12.90 2.92 -5.65
C GLN A 242 -14.26 2.55 -6.25
N PHE A 243 -15.35 3.17 -5.80
CA PHE A 243 -16.65 2.86 -6.41
C PHE A 243 -16.74 3.27 -7.87
N TYR A 244 -16.24 4.44 -8.23
CA TYR A 244 -16.27 4.95 -9.59
C TYR A 244 -14.87 5.27 -10.07
N ILE A 245 -14.51 4.92 -11.30
CA ILE A 245 -13.17 5.13 -11.85
C ILE A 245 -12.68 6.60 -11.83
N SER A 246 -13.59 7.57 -11.77
CA SER A 246 -13.24 9.00 -11.70
C SER A 246 -12.88 9.48 -10.29
N THR A 247 -13.05 8.65 -9.26
CA THR A 247 -12.95 9.05 -7.85
C THR A 247 -12.08 8.10 -7.03
N PRO A 248 -10.83 8.47 -6.71
CA PRO A 248 -10.12 9.68 -7.13
C PRO A 248 -9.81 9.73 -8.63
N ALA A 249 -9.50 10.91 -9.14
CA ALA A 249 -9.30 11.17 -10.57
C ALA A 249 -7.89 10.77 -11.06
N ILE A 250 -7.49 9.53 -10.77
CA ILE A 250 -6.17 8.97 -11.11
C ILE A 250 -5.90 9.09 -12.61
N LEU A 251 -6.88 8.71 -13.44
CA LEU A 251 -6.77 8.73 -14.91
C LEU A 251 -6.63 10.12 -15.53
N SER A 252 -6.82 11.18 -14.75
CA SER A 252 -6.72 12.56 -15.23
C SER A 252 -5.60 13.36 -14.56
N LEU A 253 -5.16 12.97 -13.36
CA LEU A 253 -4.29 13.80 -12.52
C LEU A 253 -3.01 13.12 -12.04
N PHE A 254 -2.90 11.79 -12.13
CA PHE A 254 -1.73 11.06 -11.64
C PHE A 254 -0.43 11.43 -12.38
N GLN A 255 0.67 11.51 -11.64
CA GLN A 255 1.98 11.98 -12.11
C GLN A 255 3.10 10.95 -11.88
N GLY A 256 2.79 9.81 -11.28
CA GLY A 256 3.75 8.76 -10.98
C GLY A 256 4.02 7.81 -12.15
N ARG A 257 4.66 6.69 -11.81
CA ARG A 257 5.16 5.67 -12.75
C ARG A 257 4.24 4.46 -12.84
N GLN A 258 3.61 4.04 -11.74
CA GLN A 258 2.82 2.80 -11.72
C GLN A 258 1.46 3.02 -11.06
N ALA A 259 0.37 2.65 -11.72
CA ALA A 259 -0.98 2.79 -11.18
C ALA A 259 -1.80 1.50 -11.34
N ILE A 260 -2.52 1.12 -10.29
CA ILE A 260 -3.54 0.05 -10.31
C ILE A 260 -4.85 0.68 -9.82
N VAL A 261 -5.90 0.63 -10.63
CA VAL A 261 -7.21 1.19 -10.33
C VAL A 261 -8.26 0.08 -10.37
N LYS A 262 -8.75 -0.32 -9.22
CA LYS A 262 -9.87 -1.25 -9.05
C LYS A 262 -11.14 -0.45 -8.88
N CYS A 263 -12.16 -0.71 -9.70
CA CYS A 263 -13.41 0.03 -9.60
C CYS A 263 -14.67 -0.80 -9.87
N VAL A 264 -15.78 -0.42 -9.24
CA VAL A 264 -17.08 -1.09 -9.44
C VAL A 264 -17.78 -0.55 -10.69
N PHE A 265 -17.90 0.77 -10.77
CA PHE A 265 -18.51 1.48 -11.88
C PHE A 265 -17.43 2.09 -12.78
N PHE A 266 -17.55 1.77 -14.07
CA PHE A 266 -16.58 2.10 -15.10
C PHE A 266 -17.28 2.81 -16.25
N GLU A 267 -16.86 4.03 -16.55
CA GLU A 267 -17.24 4.74 -17.77
C GLU A 267 -16.05 4.82 -18.73
N ILE A 268 -16.25 4.33 -19.96
CA ILE A 268 -15.23 4.26 -21.01
C ILE A 268 -14.66 5.64 -21.41
N SER A 269 -15.43 6.71 -21.21
CA SER A 269 -15.05 8.09 -21.51
C SER A 269 -13.76 8.51 -20.80
N TYR A 270 -13.59 8.14 -19.52
CA TYR A 270 -12.38 8.46 -18.75
C TYR A 270 -11.14 7.74 -19.29
N LEU A 271 -11.31 6.50 -19.77
CA LEU A 271 -10.22 5.76 -20.40
C LEU A 271 -9.84 6.40 -21.75
N ILE A 272 -10.82 6.79 -22.57
CA ILE A 272 -10.58 7.48 -23.84
C ILE A 272 -9.87 8.83 -23.59
N GLU A 273 -10.29 9.60 -22.58
CA GLU A 273 -9.64 10.85 -22.21
C GLU A 273 -8.17 10.62 -21.80
N PHE A 274 -7.93 9.65 -20.92
CA PHE A 274 -6.58 9.23 -20.53
C PHE A 274 -5.72 8.93 -21.75
N MET A 275 -6.22 8.09 -22.66
CA MET A 275 -5.50 7.66 -23.86
C MET A 275 -5.19 8.84 -24.78
N ASN A 276 -6.15 9.75 -25.01
CA ASN A 276 -5.92 10.94 -25.84
C ASN A 276 -4.87 11.88 -25.24
N ARG A 277 -4.86 12.04 -23.92
CA ARG A 277 -3.86 12.87 -23.21
C ARG A 277 -2.48 12.24 -23.21
N TRP A 278 -2.40 10.92 -23.05
CA TRP A 278 -1.14 10.18 -23.14
C TRP A 278 -0.58 10.21 -24.57
N LYS A 279 -1.41 9.92 -25.60
CA LYS A 279 -1.02 9.91 -27.02
C LYS A 279 -0.54 11.28 -27.49
N SER A 280 -1.24 12.36 -27.12
CA SER A 280 -0.80 13.73 -27.45
C SER A 280 0.44 14.19 -26.67
N GLY A 281 0.92 13.41 -25.70
CA GLY A 281 2.06 13.77 -24.85
C GLY A 281 1.76 14.89 -23.85
N LYS A 282 0.47 15.24 -23.64
CA LYS A 282 0.05 16.29 -22.71
C LYS A 282 0.11 15.86 -21.25
N ALA A 283 0.02 14.56 -20.96
CA ALA A 283 0.07 14.02 -19.59
C ALA A 283 0.74 12.63 -19.53
N PHE A 284 1.00 12.16 -18.30
CA PHE A 284 1.48 10.80 -18.00
C PHE A 284 2.85 10.46 -18.61
N GLN A 285 3.75 11.44 -18.70
CA GLN A 285 5.07 11.26 -19.32
C GLN A 285 5.95 10.27 -18.54
N LYS A 286 5.78 10.19 -17.22
CA LYS A 286 6.50 9.26 -16.33
C LYS A 286 5.86 7.88 -16.21
N LEU A 287 4.65 7.69 -16.72
CA LEU A 287 3.90 6.46 -16.54
C LEU A 287 4.59 5.30 -17.27
N GLU A 288 4.77 4.19 -16.58
CA GLU A 288 5.37 2.94 -17.06
C GLU A 288 4.32 1.83 -17.15
N CYS A 289 3.41 1.77 -16.18
CA CYS A 289 2.37 0.75 -16.12
C CYS A 289 1.08 1.34 -15.54
N LEU A 290 -0.04 1.04 -16.19
CA LEU A 290 -1.39 1.27 -15.66
C LEU A 290 -2.19 -0.02 -15.81
N GLN A 291 -2.83 -0.46 -14.72
CA GLN A 291 -3.83 -1.51 -14.74
C GLN A 291 -5.15 -0.94 -14.23
N ILE A 292 -6.23 -1.25 -14.92
CA ILE A 292 -7.59 -0.97 -14.47
C ILE A 292 -8.34 -2.29 -14.40
N GLU A 293 -9.00 -2.54 -13.28
CA GLU A 293 -9.74 -3.76 -13.03
C GLU A 293 -11.17 -3.41 -12.60
N LYS A 294 -12.16 -3.97 -13.31
CA LYS A 294 -13.56 -3.86 -12.90
C LYS A 294 -13.88 -4.96 -11.88
N VAL A 295 -14.26 -4.56 -10.66
CA VAL A 295 -14.65 -5.44 -9.55
C VAL A 295 -16.17 -5.65 -9.58
N GLU A 296 -16.65 -6.83 -9.18
CA GLU A 296 -18.09 -7.09 -9.06
C GLU A 296 -18.71 -6.29 -7.90
N ASP A 297 -19.97 -5.88 -8.07
CA ASP A 297 -20.77 -5.35 -6.96
C ASP A 297 -21.46 -6.54 -6.27
N ASP A 298 -21.13 -6.80 -5.01
CA ASP A 298 -21.70 -7.90 -4.21
C ASP A 298 -23.21 -7.68 -3.88
N GLY A 299 -23.85 -6.63 -4.42
CA GLY A 299 -24.94 -5.94 -3.75
C GLY A 299 -26.33 -5.90 -4.38
N ASP A 300 -26.55 -5.97 -5.70
CA ASP A 300 -27.93 -5.74 -6.20
C ASP A 300 -28.35 -6.41 -7.51
N GLY A 301 -27.64 -7.44 -8.00
CA GLY A 301 -28.13 -8.29 -9.11
C GLY A 301 -28.60 -7.55 -10.38
N ARG A 302 -28.27 -6.27 -10.52
CA ARG A 302 -28.74 -5.39 -11.58
C ARG A 302 -27.63 -5.19 -12.59
N ASP A 303 -27.90 -5.82 -13.72
CA ASP A 303 -27.34 -5.66 -15.05
C ASP A 303 -25.89 -6.09 -15.27
N GLY A 304 -25.80 -7.25 -15.92
CA GLY A 304 -25.38 -7.23 -17.31
C GLY A 304 -23.87 -7.12 -17.49
N ASP A 305 -23.26 -8.30 -17.49
CA ASP A 305 -21.91 -8.60 -17.97
C ASP A 305 -21.70 -8.11 -19.42
N VAL A 306 -21.49 -6.80 -19.59
CA VAL A 306 -20.94 -6.23 -20.83
C VAL A 306 -19.79 -5.33 -20.43
N THR A 307 -18.59 -5.90 -20.43
CA THR A 307 -17.36 -5.13 -20.53
C THR A 307 -17.33 -4.47 -21.90
N ASP A 308 -17.60 -3.17 -21.98
CA ASP A 308 -17.47 -2.34 -23.20
C ASP A 308 -16.01 -2.07 -23.60
N PHE A 309 -15.05 -2.84 -23.09
CA PHE A 309 -13.66 -2.74 -23.51
C PHE A 309 -13.40 -3.08 -25.00
N PRO A 310 -14.14 -3.97 -25.69
CA PRO A 310 -13.82 -4.35 -27.07
C PRO A 310 -13.78 -3.18 -28.05
N GLN A 311 -14.67 -2.19 -27.88
CA GLN A 311 -14.69 -0.99 -28.75
C GLN A 311 -13.64 0.05 -28.36
N VAL A 312 -12.93 -0.12 -27.25
CA VAL A 312 -11.90 0.84 -26.81
C VAL A 312 -10.77 0.90 -27.83
N LEU A 313 -10.27 -0.26 -28.29
CA LEU A 313 -9.09 -0.32 -29.17
C LEU A 313 -9.31 0.46 -30.47
N ASP A 314 -10.50 0.33 -31.06
CA ASP A 314 -10.88 1.07 -32.26
C ASP A 314 -10.98 2.58 -31.98
N ARG A 315 -11.63 2.96 -30.86
CA ARG A 315 -11.80 4.37 -30.47
C ARG A 315 -10.49 5.07 -30.12
N ILE A 316 -9.51 4.34 -29.59
CA ILE A 316 -8.18 4.89 -29.28
C ILE A 316 -7.25 4.86 -30.48
N GLY A 317 -7.69 4.29 -31.62
CA GLY A 317 -6.87 4.11 -32.82
C GLY A 317 -5.63 3.29 -32.53
N ALA A 318 -5.79 2.12 -31.90
CA ALA A 318 -4.71 1.19 -31.67
C ALA A 318 -4.15 0.66 -32.99
N LYS A 319 -2.82 0.51 -33.05
CA LYS A 319 -2.12 -0.22 -34.10
C LYS A 319 -1.96 -1.67 -33.66
N TYR A 320 -1.78 -2.56 -34.64
CA TYR A 320 -1.66 -3.99 -34.40
C TYR A 320 -0.35 -4.52 -34.96
N ILE A 321 0.31 -5.35 -34.16
CA ILE A 321 1.39 -6.22 -34.59
C ILE A 321 0.77 -7.31 -35.46
N ASP A 322 1.48 -7.68 -36.53
CA ASP A 322 1.13 -8.81 -37.39
C ASP A 322 0.79 -10.06 -36.57
N GLU A 323 -0.36 -10.68 -36.85
CA GLU A 323 -0.86 -11.85 -36.12
C GLU A 323 0.11 -13.04 -36.14
N THR A 324 0.98 -13.11 -37.16
CA THR A 324 1.99 -14.17 -37.29
C THR A 324 3.21 -13.97 -36.39
N LYS A 325 3.43 -12.75 -35.87
CA LYS A 325 4.58 -12.41 -35.03
C LYS A 325 4.23 -12.57 -33.54
N THR A 326 5.20 -13.04 -32.76
CA THR A 326 5.03 -13.08 -31.29
C THR A 326 5.28 -11.68 -30.72
N PRO A 327 4.33 -11.09 -29.98
CA PRO A 327 4.51 -9.76 -29.41
C PRO A 327 5.54 -9.78 -28.26
N PRO A 328 6.29 -8.69 -28.07
CA PRO A 328 7.21 -8.58 -26.94
C PRO A 328 6.44 -8.53 -25.62
N THR A 329 7.08 -9.00 -24.54
CA THR A 329 6.50 -9.03 -23.20
C THR A 329 6.92 -7.83 -22.39
N HIS A 330 5.99 -6.95 -22.04
CA HIS A 330 6.28 -5.82 -21.13
C HIS A 330 6.14 -6.26 -19.67
N THR A 331 7.14 -5.94 -18.87
CA THR A 331 7.11 -6.04 -17.41
C THR A 331 8.17 -5.12 -16.82
N VAL A 332 7.92 -4.52 -15.65
CA VAL A 332 8.85 -3.63 -14.96
C VAL A 332 8.93 -3.98 -13.47
N PRO A 333 10.04 -3.68 -12.76
CA PRO A 333 10.10 -3.85 -11.32
C PRO A 333 9.01 -3.05 -10.60
N LYS A 334 8.27 -3.68 -9.69
CA LYS A 334 7.29 -3.01 -8.85
C LYS A 334 8.00 -1.99 -7.94
N ILE A 335 7.43 -0.79 -7.86
CA ILE A 335 7.88 0.23 -6.90
C ILE A 335 7.54 -0.18 -5.47
N HIS A 336 6.44 -0.92 -5.29
CA HIS A 336 5.99 -1.42 -4.00
C HIS A 336 5.87 -2.95 -3.99
N ILE A 337 6.44 -3.59 -2.98
CA ILE A 337 6.38 -5.04 -2.78
C ILE A 337 5.48 -5.33 -1.59
N GLU A 338 4.28 -5.87 -1.83
CA GLU A 338 3.25 -6.06 -0.80
C GLU A 338 3.75 -6.85 0.43
N PHE A 339 4.47 -7.96 0.21
CA PHE A 339 5.00 -8.82 1.27
C PHE A 339 6.31 -9.50 0.86
N HIS A 340 7.03 -10.07 1.83
CA HIS A 340 8.27 -10.79 1.56
C HIS A 340 8.05 -12.01 0.64
N GLY A 341 8.78 -12.08 -0.48
CA GLY A 341 8.62 -13.15 -1.48
C GLY A 341 7.44 -12.98 -2.45
N ALA A 342 6.82 -11.79 -2.48
CA ALA A 342 5.93 -11.40 -3.58
C ALA A 342 6.72 -11.26 -4.90
N ASN A 343 6.02 -11.37 -6.04
CA ASN A 343 6.64 -11.16 -7.35
C ASN A 343 7.21 -9.72 -7.42
N PRO A 344 8.52 -9.55 -7.69
CA PRO A 344 9.14 -8.25 -7.72
C PRO A 344 8.77 -7.42 -8.95
N ASN A 345 8.14 -8.01 -9.97
CA ASN A 345 7.77 -7.34 -11.22
C ASN A 345 6.26 -7.18 -11.39
N THR A 346 5.85 -6.22 -12.23
CA THR A 346 4.46 -6.04 -12.64
C THR A 346 3.97 -7.25 -13.45
N PRO A 347 2.64 -7.51 -13.50
CA PRO A 347 2.08 -8.51 -14.38
C PRO A 347 2.59 -8.36 -15.82
N GLU A 348 2.87 -9.48 -16.48
CA GLU A 348 3.34 -9.49 -17.86
C GLU A 348 2.23 -9.01 -18.80
N ILE A 349 2.56 -8.07 -19.68
CA ILE A 349 1.66 -7.59 -20.74
C ILE A 349 2.20 -8.10 -22.06
N LYS A 350 1.50 -9.08 -22.66
CA LYS A 350 1.76 -9.60 -24.00
C LYS A 350 0.59 -9.21 -24.88
N SER A 351 0.77 -8.17 -25.69
CA SER A 351 -0.31 -7.65 -26.54
C SER A 351 0.15 -7.38 -27.96
N HIS A 352 -0.70 -7.76 -28.92
CA HIS A 352 -0.58 -7.35 -30.31
C HIS A 352 -1.02 -5.90 -30.53
N ALA A 353 -1.86 -5.35 -29.64
CA ALA A 353 -2.33 -3.98 -29.75
C ALA A 353 -1.38 -3.00 -29.05
N TYR A 354 -1.05 -1.91 -29.72
CA TYR A 354 -0.19 -0.87 -29.19
C TYR A 354 -0.61 0.53 -29.68
N VAL A 355 -0.17 1.56 -28.97
CA VAL A 355 -0.35 2.96 -29.34
C VAL A 355 0.99 3.69 -29.31
N VAL A 356 1.08 4.79 -30.04
CA VAL A 356 2.29 5.60 -30.16
C VAL A 356 1.99 7.00 -29.65
N ARG A 357 2.89 7.52 -28.81
CA ARG A 357 2.82 8.90 -28.35
C ARG A 357 3.41 9.83 -29.40
N GLU A 358 2.68 10.88 -29.73
CA GLU A 358 3.02 11.82 -30.81
C GLU A 358 4.30 12.62 -30.51
N SER A 359 4.47 13.01 -29.24
CA SER A 359 5.51 13.95 -28.79
C SER A 359 6.92 13.36 -28.77
N ASP A 360 7.07 12.09 -28.41
CA ASP A 360 8.36 11.42 -28.21
C ASP A 360 8.48 10.08 -28.94
N LYS A 361 7.44 9.69 -29.70
CA LYS A 361 7.32 8.42 -30.44
C LYS A 361 7.38 7.18 -29.55
N ARG A 362 7.24 7.31 -28.24
CA ARG A 362 7.22 6.15 -27.33
C ARG A 362 6.00 5.28 -27.58
N VAL A 363 6.21 3.98 -27.47
CA VAL A 363 5.16 2.97 -27.63
C VAL A 363 4.58 2.57 -26.28
N ALA A 364 3.28 2.28 -26.25
CA ALA A 364 2.68 1.53 -25.17
C ALA A 364 1.86 0.36 -25.69
N SER A 365 2.07 -0.81 -25.10
CA SER A 365 1.22 -1.99 -25.32
C SER A 365 -0.09 -1.83 -24.55
N VAL A 366 -1.19 -2.18 -25.20
CA VAL A 366 -2.54 -2.11 -24.63
C VAL A 366 -3.14 -3.51 -24.64
N LEU A 367 -3.43 -4.07 -23.48
CA LEU A 367 -4.06 -5.39 -23.36
C LEU A 367 -5.41 -5.25 -22.69
N ILE A 368 -6.42 -5.91 -23.26
CA ILE A 368 -7.75 -6.00 -22.69
C ILE A 368 -8.06 -7.49 -22.56
N GLN A 369 -8.27 -7.94 -21.33
CA GLN A 369 -8.60 -9.34 -21.05
C GLN A 369 -9.72 -9.40 -20.00
N GLY A 370 -10.91 -9.81 -20.44
CA GLY A 370 -12.10 -9.83 -19.60
C GLY A 370 -12.37 -8.45 -19.00
N ARG A 371 -12.24 -8.35 -17.67
CA ARG A 371 -12.50 -7.13 -16.89
C ARG A 371 -11.25 -6.29 -16.58
N VAL A 372 -10.12 -6.66 -17.18
CA VAL A 372 -8.83 -6.01 -16.93
C VAL A 372 -8.37 -5.29 -18.18
N PHE A 373 -8.05 -4.00 -18.02
CA PHE A 373 -7.30 -3.20 -18.98
C PHE A 373 -5.88 -3.03 -18.46
N GLN A 374 -4.88 -3.29 -19.29
CA GLN A 374 -3.47 -3.11 -18.96
C GLN A 374 -2.79 -2.26 -20.02
N PHE A 375 -1.89 -1.42 -19.56
CA PHE A 375 -1.18 -0.44 -20.37
C PHE A 375 0.27 -0.37 -19.92
N GLY A 376 1.18 -0.82 -20.79
CA GLY A 376 2.61 -0.90 -20.51
C GLY A 376 3.40 -0.02 -21.45
N VAL A 377 4.10 0.99 -20.91
CA VAL A 377 4.90 1.94 -21.71
C VAL A 377 6.32 1.41 -21.89
N TRP A 378 6.77 1.38 -23.12
CA TRP A 378 8.11 1.01 -23.50
C TRP A 378 9.02 2.24 -23.56
N ASP A 379 10.24 2.08 -23.06
CA ASP A 379 11.30 3.07 -23.31
C ASP A 379 11.96 2.80 -24.68
N LYS A 380 11.13 2.87 -25.74
CA LYS A 380 11.49 2.62 -27.14
C LYS A 380 10.62 3.44 -28.08
N THR A 381 11.19 3.88 -29.21
CA THR A 381 10.39 4.42 -30.31
C THR A 381 9.59 3.32 -31.00
N GLU A 382 8.66 3.69 -31.88
CA GLU A 382 7.90 2.71 -32.68
C GLU A 382 8.81 1.81 -33.51
N GLU A 383 9.83 2.37 -34.17
CA GLU A 383 10.76 1.59 -34.99
C GLU A 383 11.59 0.61 -34.14
N GLU A 384 12.07 1.05 -32.97
CA GLU A 384 12.83 0.21 -32.05
C GLU A 384 11.96 -0.91 -31.44
N PHE A 385 10.71 -0.60 -31.14
CA PHE A 385 9.73 -1.58 -30.65
C PHE A 385 9.43 -2.64 -31.70
N LEU A 386 9.20 -2.24 -32.96
CA LEU A 386 8.90 -3.17 -34.05
C LEU A 386 10.07 -4.12 -34.37
N ARG A 387 11.31 -3.63 -34.24
CA ARG A 387 12.53 -4.45 -34.39
C ARG A 387 12.71 -5.53 -33.32
N MET A 388 11.95 -5.48 -32.21
CA MET A 388 11.98 -6.56 -31.21
C MET A 388 11.34 -7.86 -31.72
N MET A 389 10.65 -7.80 -32.87
CA MET A 389 9.90 -8.91 -33.47
C MET A 389 10.40 -9.24 -34.89
N GLU A 390 11.60 -8.77 -35.22
CA GLU A 390 12.38 -9.20 -36.39
C GLU A 390 13.42 -10.22 -35.91
#